data_AF-A0AAE0W816-F1
#
_entry.id   AF-A0AAE0W816-F1
#
_cell.length_a   1.000
_cell.length_b   1.000
_cell.length_c   1.000
_cell.angle_alpha   90.00
_cell.angle_beta   90.00
_cell.angle_gamma   90.00
#
_symmetry.space_group_name_H-M   'P 1'
#
loop_
_entity.id
_entity.type
_entity.pdbx_description
1 polymer ?
#
loop_
_entity_poly.entity_id
_entity_poly.type
_entity_poly.pdbx_seq_one_letter_code
_entity_poly.pdbx_strand_id
1 'polypeptide(L)'
;MDKSNGVILEGLPYANHTPLGITMYHPDAQPTPVLDHCKTLQCSHICVSRKDGALCICKEGFILNPDRKTCSEDAKRFQRGLIVSNATSFCIADIHAISVRGYNYTCYLNAIQISHFELDTAKRELIFANSSGLYFTSVDRFSVKHLLTVTGRISGMSHCNELVISL
;
A
#
# COMPACT_ATOMS: atom_id res chain seq x y z
N MET A 1 18.90 24.39 -28.40
CA MET A 1 19.25 25.79 -28.75
C MET A 1 20.67 26.02 -28.28
N ASP A 2 21.56 26.39 -29.19
CA ASP A 2 22.92 26.78 -28.91
C ASP A 2 22.90 28.05 -28.06
N LYS A 3 23.55 27.98 -26.90
CA LYS A 3 23.56 29.04 -25.90
C LYS A 3 24.36 30.28 -26.36
N SER A 4 25.28 30.13 -27.31
CA SER A 4 26.21 31.18 -27.72
C SER A 4 25.65 32.11 -28.81
N ASN A 5 24.80 31.57 -29.68
CA ASN A 5 24.27 32.27 -30.86
C ASN A 5 22.74 32.15 -30.98
N GLY A 6 22.08 31.40 -30.09
CA GLY A 6 20.63 31.22 -30.09
C GLY A 6 20.11 30.30 -31.19
N VAL A 7 20.98 29.62 -31.96
CA VAL A 7 20.56 28.74 -33.06
C VAL A 7 19.90 27.48 -32.52
N ILE A 8 18.74 27.10 -33.06
CA ILE A 8 18.10 25.83 -32.68
C ILE A 8 18.89 24.69 -33.34
N LEU A 9 19.68 23.96 -32.54
CA LEU A 9 20.50 22.84 -33.01
C LEU A 9 19.66 21.62 -33.44
N GLU A 10 18.63 21.30 -32.67
CA GLU A 10 17.62 20.29 -33.02
C GLU A 10 16.25 20.74 -32.51
N GLY A 11 15.23 20.53 -33.32
CA GLY A 11 13.83 20.73 -32.96
C GLY A 11 13.03 19.51 -33.37
N LEU A 12 12.45 18.79 -32.40
CA LEU A 12 11.55 17.68 -32.68
C LEU A 12 10.15 18.24 -32.92
N PRO A 13 9.57 18.08 -34.13
CA PRO A 13 8.18 18.48 -34.37
C PRO A 13 7.26 17.53 -33.60
N TYR A 14 6.77 17.98 -32.46
CA TYR A 14 5.80 17.26 -31.65
C TYR A 14 4.40 17.40 -32.27
N ALA A 15 4.17 16.70 -33.39
CA ALA A 15 2.86 16.68 -34.05
C ALA A 15 1.84 15.82 -33.27
N ASN A 16 2.31 14.82 -32.51
CA ASN A 16 1.47 13.81 -31.85
C ASN A 16 1.76 13.57 -30.35
N HIS A 17 2.60 14.37 -29.70
CA HIS A 17 2.83 14.25 -28.26
C HIS A 17 2.83 15.61 -27.56
N THR A 18 2.30 15.64 -26.34
CA THR A 18 2.32 16.81 -25.47
C THR A 18 3.38 16.62 -24.39
N PRO A 19 4.55 17.28 -24.48
CA PRO A 19 5.57 17.17 -23.45
C PRO A 19 5.04 17.76 -22.13
N LEU A 20 5.17 17.00 -21.04
CA LEU A 20 4.69 17.39 -19.70
C LEU A 20 5.77 18.08 -18.85
N GLY A 21 7.04 18.05 -19.31
CA GLY A 21 8.16 18.66 -18.62
C GLY A 21 9.40 18.74 -19.50
N ILE A 22 10.18 19.79 -19.30
CA ILE A 22 11.49 20.02 -19.94
C ILE A 22 12.50 20.19 -18.81
N THR A 23 13.61 19.47 -18.87
CA THR A 23 14.72 19.64 -17.93
C THR A 23 16.03 19.80 -18.70
N MET A 24 16.94 20.61 -18.14
CA MET A 24 18.26 20.86 -18.72
C MET A 24 19.25 19.83 -18.19
N TYR A 25 19.83 19.03 -19.09
CA TYR A 25 20.90 18.10 -18.74
C TYR A 25 22.25 18.78 -18.94
N HIS A 26 22.90 19.15 -17.83
CA HIS A 26 24.27 19.66 -17.81
C HIS A 26 25.00 19.15 -16.56
N PRO A 27 26.29 18.76 -16.62
CA PRO A 27 27.05 18.36 -15.43
C PRO A 27 26.99 19.41 -14.31
N ASP A 28 27.13 20.69 -14.64
CA ASP A 28 27.05 21.79 -13.66
C ASP A 28 25.63 22.08 -13.13
N ALA A 29 24.60 21.61 -13.85
CA ALA A 29 23.22 21.72 -13.37
C ALA A 29 22.88 20.65 -12.33
N GLN A 30 23.74 19.63 -12.18
CA GLN A 30 23.67 18.70 -11.07
C GLN A 30 24.36 19.35 -9.88
N PRO A 31 23.70 19.49 -8.71
CA PRO A 31 24.33 20.07 -7.54
C PRO A 31 25.65 19.34 -7.26
N THR A 32 26.73 20.10 -7.14
CA THR A 32 28.07 19.62 -6.73
C THR A 32 27.93 18.64 -5.59
N PRO A 33 28.77 17.58 -5.48
CA PRO A 33 28.52 16.47 -4.58
C PRO A 33 28.44 16.98 -3.15
N VAL A 34 27.20 17.20 -2.67
CA VAL A 34 26.90 17.26 -1.25
C VAL A 34 27.45 15.95 -0.71
N LEU A 35 28.33 16.04 0.29
CA LEU A 35 28.95 14.88 0.92
C LEU A 35 27.90 13.78 1.05
N ASP A 36 28.08 12.70 0.28
CA ASP A 36 27.09 11.65 0.23
C ASP A 36 27.26 10.75 1.45
N HIS A 37 26.57 11.13 2.52
CA HIS A 37 26.55 10.40 3.78
C HIS A 37 25.97 8.97 3.63
N CYS A 38 25.33 8.65 2.51
CA CYS A 38 24.85 7.28 2.25
C CYS A 38 25.96 6.32 1.82
N LYS A 39 27.13 6.82 1.38
CA LYS A 39 28.25 5.94 1.00
C LYS A 39 28.75 5.05 2.14
N THR A 40 28.62 5.50 3.38
CA THR A 40 29.08 4.78 4.57
C THR A 40 27.94 4.10 5.34
N LEU A 41 26.68 4.43 5.02
CA LEU A 41 25.50 3.92 5.72
C LEU A 41 24.85 2.77 4.95
N GLN A 42 25.04 1.55 5.45
CA GLN A 42 24.43 0.35 4.88
C GLN A 42 22.98 0.18 5.36
N CYS A 43 22.04 0.79 4.62
CA CYS A 43 20.61 0.61 4.83
C CYS A 43 20.09 -0.65 4.14
N SER A 44 19.17 -1.36 4.78
CA SER A 44 18.46 -2.50 4.16
C SER A 44 17.54 -2.09 3.01
N HIS A 45 16.92 -0.91 3.10
CA HIS A 45 15.99 -0.39 2.10
C HIS A 45 16.50 0.90 1.45
N ILE A 46 16.12 2.07 1.97
CA ILE A 46 16.40 3.36 1.33
C ILE A 46 17.30 4.17 2.24
N CYS A 47 18.36 4.75 1.69
CA CYS A 47 19.19 5.73 2.38
C CYS A 47 18.87 7.14 1.89
N VAL A 48 18.71 8.08 2.83
CA VAL A 48 18.48 9.49 2.54
C VAL A 48 19.63 10.31 3.10
N SER A 49 20.44 10.88 2.20
CA SER A 49 21.48 11.85 2.56
C SER A 49 20.85 13.21 2.89
N ARG A 50 21.33 13.82 3.97
CA ARG A 50 20.89 15.12 4.52
C ARG A 50 22.12 15.98 4.79
N LYS A 51 21.92 17.28 5.04
CA LYS A 51 23.01 18.19 5.41
C LYS A 51 23.76 17.72 6.66
N ASP A 52 23.03 17.16 7.63
CA ASP A 52 23.56 16.78 8.95
C ASP A 52 23.91 15.29 9.06
N GLY A 53 23.96 14.55 7.94
CA GLY A 53 24.29 13.12 7.92
C GLY A 53 23.42 12.31 6.97
N ALA A 54 23.24 11.02 7.26
CA ALA A 54 22.33 10.14 6.54
C ALA A 54 21.42 9.39 7.51
N LEU A 55 20.24 9.00 7.02
CA LEU A 55 19.41 8.05 7.73
C LEU A 55 18.78 7.02 6.80
N CYS A 56 18.45 5.88 7.36
CA CYS A 56 17.71 4.83 6.67
C CYS A 56 16.21 5.06 6.85
N ILE A 57 15.45 4.90 5.76
CA ILE A 57 14.00 4.78 5.80
C ILE A 57 13.57 3.45 5.19
N CYS A 58 12.45 2.94 5.67
CA CYS A 58 11.88 1.71 5.17
C CYS A 58 10.86 1.98 4.06
N LYS A 59 10.75 1.04 3.13
CA LYS A 59 9.64 1.00 2.18
C LYS A 59 8.33 0.90 2.94
N GLU A 60 7.27 1.29 2.27
CA GLU A 60 5.91 1.19 2.78
C GLU A 60 5.60 -0.25 3.26
N GLY A 61 5.11 -0.40 4.49
CA GLY A 61 4.82 -1.69 5.12
C GLY A 61 5.94 -2.29 5.97
N PHE A 62 7.02 -1.56 6.17
CA PHE A 62 8.14 -1.97 7.00
C PHE A 62 8.47 -0.87 8.01
N ILE A 63 8.87 -1.28 9.22
CA ILE A 63 9.34 -0.39 10.28
C ILE A 63 10.85 -0.48 10.40
N LEU A 64 11.49 0.67 10.67
CA LEU A 64 12.91 0.75 10.94
C LEU A 64 13.21 0.16 12.33
N ASN A 65 14.11 -0.82 12.36
CA ASN A 65 14.53 -1.47 13.59
C ASN A 65 15.34 -0.50 14.48
N PRO A 66 15.51 -0.81 15.78
CA PRO A 66 16.28 0.03 16.71
C PRO A 66 17.75 0.26 16.30
N ASP A 67 18.30 -0.61 15.44
CA ASP A 67 19.64 -0.47 14.87
C ASP A 67 19.75 0.69 13.84
N ARG A 68 18.60 1.30 13.47
CA ARG A 68 18.44 2.38 12.49
C ARG A 68 18.94 2.05 11.08
N LYS A 69 19.06 0.77 10.74
CA LYS A 69 19.59 0.29 9.44
C LYS A 69 18.72 -0.77 8.80
N THR A 70 18.23 -1.72 9.59
CA THR A 70 17.43 -2.84 9.11
C THR A 70 15.94 -2.52 9.21
N CYS A 71 15.16 -3.11 8.31
CA CYS A 71 13.71 -2.95 8.24
C CYS A 71 13.07 -4.31 8.49
N SER A 72 12.06 -4.35 9.34
CA SER A 72 11.23 -5.54 9.55
C SER A 72 9.82 -5.27 9.05
N GLU A 73 9.12 -6.32 8.60
CA GLU A 73 7.72 -6.20 8.24
C GLU A 73 6.93 -5.61 9.40
N ASP A 74 6.13 -4.59 9.07
CA ASP A 74 5.20 -4.03 10.01
C ASP A 74 3.99 -4.95 10.15
N ALA A 75 4.13 -6.00 10.98
CA ALA A 75 3.02 -6.88 11.32
C ALA A 75 1.85 -6.15 12.02
N LYS A 76 2.03 -4.87 12.37
CA LYS A 76 1.04 -4.01 13.01
C LYS A 76 0.36 -3.06 12.02
N ARG A 77 0.66 -3.15 10.73
CA ARG A 77 0.09 -2.28 9.71
C ARG A 77 -1.43 -2.24 9.70
N PHE A 78 -2.09 -3.32 10.15
CA PHE A 78 -3.53 -3.40 10.30
C PHE A 78 -3.98 -3.46 11.76
N GLN A 79 -3.38 -2.64 12.63
CA GLN A 79 -3.87 -2.48 14.00
C GLN A 79 -5.21 -1.76 14.06
N ARG A 80 -5.45 -0.81 13.14
CA ARG A 80 -6.71 -0.08 13.03
C ARG A 80 -6.95 0.26 11.56
N GLY A 81 -8.08 -0.16 11.03
CA GLY A 81 -8.42 0.02 9.63
C GLY A 81 -9.89 -0.27 9.38
N LEU A 82 -10.43 0.26 8.29
CA LEU A 82 -11.76 -0.09 7.82
C LEU A 82 -11.64 -1.21 6.79
N ILE A 83 -12.39 -2.29 6.99
CA ILE A 83 -12.54 -3.34 5.97
C ILE A 83 -13.77 -2.97 5.15
N VAL A 84 -13.57 -2.78 3.85
CA VAL A 84 -14.65 -2.60 2.87
C VAL A 84 -14.67 -3.78 1.92
N SER A 85 -15.83 -4.13 1.41
CA SER A 85 -15.98 -5.23 0.46
C SER A 85 -16.81 -4.83 -0.73
N ASN A 86 -16.49 -5.39 -1.89
CA ASN A 86 -17.41 -5.53 -3.01
C ASN A 86 -17.76 -7.02 -3.15
N ALA A 87 -18.61 -7.38 -4.13
CA ALA A 87 -18.97 -8.75 -4.46
C ALA A 87 -17.76 -9.65 -4.72
N THR A 88 -16.59 -9.13 -5.09
CA THR A 88 -15.44 -9.96 -5.46
C THR A 88 -14.18 -9.74 -4.64
N SER A 89 -14.13 -8.69 -3.82
CA SER A 89 -12.87 -8.28 -3.19
C SER A 89 -13.11 -7.66 -1.83
N PHE A 90 -12.16 -7.86 -0.92
CA PHE A 90 -12.06 -7.14 0.35
C PHE A 90 -10.91 -6.14 0.23
N CYS A 91 -11.10 -4.92 0.71
CA CYS A 91 -10.05 -3.94 0.81
C CYS A 91 -9.93 -3.45 2.24
N ILE A 92 -8.70 -3.21 2.67
CA ILE A 92 -8.42 -2.61 3.97
C ILE A 92 -7.90 -1.20 3.74
N ALA A 93 -8.58 -0.24 4.35
CA ALA A 93 -8.14 1.14 4.41
C ALA A 93 -7.52 1.41 5.79
N ASP A 94 -6.27 1.86 5.82
CA ASP A 94 -5.59 2.28 7.05
C ASP A 94 -6.09 3.66 7.49
N ILE A 95 -6.58 3.77 8.73
CA ILE A 95 -7.12 5.04 9.27
C ILE A 95 -6.02 6.07 9.60
N HIS A 96 -4.75 5.67 9.71
CA HIS A 96 -3.63 6.59 9.92
C HIS A 96 -3.04 7.08 8.59
N ALA A 97 -3.33 6.38 7.48
CA ALA A 97 -2.97 6.79 6.14
C ALA A 97 -3.99 7.75 5.50
N ILE A 98 -4.93 8.31 6.27
CA ILE A 98 -5.82 9.41 5.85
C ILE A 98 -4.98 10.67 5.63
N SER A 99 -4.20 10.68 4.54
CA SER A 99 -3.52 11.86 4.04
C SER A 99 -4.38 12.52 2.96
N VAL A 100 -4.23 13.83 2.81
CA VAL A 100 -4.97 14.68 1.86
C VAL A 100 -4.72 14.30 0.38
N ARG A 101 -3.90 13.30 0.08
CA ARG A 101 -3.51 12.87 -1.28
C ARG A 101 -3.99 11.48 -1.71
N GLY A 102 -5.03 10.95 -1.08
CA GLY A 102 -5.72 9.74 -1.54
C GLY A 102 -5.57 8.55 -0.60
N TYR A 103 -6.60 7.70 -0.61
CA TYR A 103 -6.73 6.53 0.25
C TYR A 103 -5.76 5.44 -0.20
N ASN A 104 -4.85 5.00 0.68
CA ASN A 104 -4.07 3.79 0.45
C ASN A 104 -4.92 2.57 0.85
N TYR A 105 -5.73 2.10 -0.10
CA TYR A 105 -6.48 0.86 0.04
C TYR A 105 -5.59 -0.30 -0.40
N THR A 106 -5.49 -1.33 0.42
CA THR A 106 -4.94 -2.60 -0.03
C THR A 106 -6.08 -3.58 -0.23
N CYS A 107 -6.38 -3.86 -1.49
CA CYS A 107 -7.41 -4.79 -1.90
C CYS A 107 -6.83 -6.18 -2.09
N TYR A 108 -7.49 -7.16 -1.50
CA TYR A 108 -7.11 -8.55 -1.55
C TYR A 108 -8.32 -9.37 -2.02
N LEU A 109 -8.00 -10.41 -2.79
CA LEU A 109 -8.87 -11.49 -3.26
C LEU A 109 -9.66 -11.22 -4.55
N ASN A 110 -9.60 -12.23 -5.42
CA ASN A 110 -10.65 -12.60 -6.37
C ASN A 110 -11.61 -13.56 -5.66
N ALA A 111 -12.22 -13.12 -4.56
CA ALA A 111 -13.24 -13.91 -3.88
C ALA A 111 -14.44 -14.09 -4.82
N ILE A 112 -15.06 -15.27 -4.78
CA ILE A 112 -16.20 -15.57 -5.63
C ILE A 112 -17.46 -15.12 -4.89
N GLN A 113 -18.07 -14.03 -5.36
CA GLN A 113 -19.39 -13.52 -4.97
C GLN A 113 -19.68 -13.49 -3.46
N ILE A 114 -18.99 -12.59 -2.76
CA ILE A 114 -19.21 -12.27 -1.35
C ILE A 114 -20.66 -11.80 -1.16
N SER A 115 -21.42 -12.50 -0.32
CA SER A 115 -22.75 -12.08 0.11
C SER A 115 -22.73 -11.42 1.49
N HIS A 116 -21.97 -12.01 2.42
CA HIS A 116 -21.85 -11.54 3.81
C HIS A 116 -20.43 -11.80 4.32
N PHE A 117 -19.99 -10.98 5.27
CA PHE A 117 -18.73 -11.18 5.97
C PHE A 117 -18.78 -10.71 7.42
N GLU A 118 -17.90 -11.27 8.24
CA GLU A 118 -17.70 -10.93 9.64
C GLU A 118 -16.20 -10.98 9.97
N LEU A 119 -15.79 -10.24 11.01
CA LEU A 119 -14.42 -10.21 11.51
C LEU A 119 -14.35 -10.80 12.92
N ASP A 120 -13.64 -11.91 13.09
CA ASP A 120 -13.21 -12.38 14.40
C ASP A 120 -11.98 -11.57 14.83
N THR A 121 -12.20 -10.58 15.71
CA THR A 121 -11.15 -9.67 16.20
C THR A 121 -10.17 -10.37 17.14
N ALA A 122 -10.58 -11.44 17.83
CA ALA A 122 -9.72 -12.20 18.74
C ALA A 122 -8.75 -13.09 17.95
N LYS A 123 -9.22 -13.70 16.85
CA LYS A 123 -8.40 -14.54 15.97
C LYS A 123 -7.75 -13.79 14.81
N ARG A 124 -8.11 -12.51 14.61
CA ARG A 124 -7.71 -11.69 13.45
C ARG A 124 -7.99 -12.42 12.13
N GLU A 125 -9.21 -12.93 12.02
CA GLU A 125 -9.68 -13.75 10.90
C GLU A 125 -10.97 -13.18 10.29
N LEU A 126 -10.97 -13.05 8.97
CA LEU A 126 -12.10 -12.60 8.18
C LEU A 126 -12.88 -13.83 7.71
N ILE A 127 -14.16 -13.87 8.05
CA ILE A 127 -15.08 -14.95 7.71
C ILE A 127 -16.02 -14.41 6.64
N PHE A 128 -16.15 -15.09 5.50
CA PHE A 128 -17.07 -14.64 4.45
C PHE A 128 -17.80 -15.81 3.80
N ALA A 129 -19.00 -15.53 3.30
CA ALA A 129 -19.85 -16.53 2.64
C ALA A 129 -20.17 -16.14 1.19
N ASN A 130 -20.42 -17.15 0.36
CA ASN A 130 -21.04 -17.02 -0.96
C ASN A 130 -22.14 -18.09 -1.13
N SER A 131 -22.64 -18.26 -2.36
CA SER A 131 -23.63 -19.31 -2.69
C SER A 131 -23.12 -20.74 -2.48
N SER A 132 -21.80 -20.93 -2.48
CA SER A 132 -21.11 -22.22 -2.49
C SER A 132 -20.57 -22.64 -1.11
N GLY A 133 -20.46 -21.73 -0.15
CA GLY A 133 -20.00 -22.06 1.20
C GLY A 133 -19.46 -20.89 2.02
N LEU A 134 -18.78 -21.24 3.12
CA LEU A 134 -18.14 -20.33 4.09
C LEU A 134 -16.62 -20.42 3.95
N TYR A 135 -15.93 -19.29 4.07
CA TYR A 135 -14.49 -19.14 3.84
C TYR A 135 -13.85 -18.35 4.98
N PHE A 136 -12.58 -18.65 5.25
CA PHE A 136 -11.80 -18.04 6.33
C PHE A 136 -10.46 -17.53 5.80
N THR A 137 -10.05 -16.33 6.21
CA THR A 137 -8.74 -15.79 5.86
C THR A 137 -8.14 -14.97 6.99
N SER A 138 -6.86 -15.17 7.27
CA SER A 138 -6.14 -14.33 8.22
C SER A 138 -6.01 -12.91 7.66
N VAL A 139 -6.32 -11.91 8.50
CA VAL A 139 -6.20 -10.47 8.16
C VAL A 139 -4.73 -10.02 8.13
N ASP A 140 -3.80 -10.78 8.71
CA ASP A 140 -2.40 -10.37 8.84
C ASP A 140 -1.48 -10.94 7.76
N ARG A 141 -1.71 -12.19 7.34
CA ARG A 141 -0.87 -12.89 6.35
C ARG A 141 -1.49 -12.98 4.97
N PHE A 142 -2.72 -12.50 4.82
CA PHE A 142 -3.52 -12.51 3.57
C PHE A 142 -3.43 -13.82 2.78
N SER A 143 -3.25 -14.93 3.49
CA SER A 143 -3.19 -16.28 2.95
C SER A 143 -4.55 -16.91 3.19
N VAL A 144 -5.39 -16.95 2.16
CA VAL A 144 -6.75 -17.55 2.27
C VAL A 144 -6.61 -19.03 2.49
N LYS A 145 -7.25 -19.54 3.53
CA LYS A 145 -7.36 -20.97 3.78
C LYS A 145 -8.79 -21.39 3.46
N HIS A 146 -8.94 -22.18 2.39
CA HIS A 146 -10.23 -22.80 2.08
C HIS A 146 -10.46 -23.95 3.05
N LEU A 147 -11.48 -23.86 3.90
CA LEU A 147 -11.85 -24.95 4.78
C LEU A 147 -13.38 -25.15 4.76
N LEU A 148 -13.78 -26.23 4.08
CA LEU A 148 -15.07 -26.94 4.12
C LEU A 148 -16.27 -26.30 3.43
N THR A 149 -16.83 -27.05 2.47
CA THR A 149 -18.23 -26.99 2.02
C THR A 149 -19.12 -27.38 3.20
N VAL A 150 -19.58 -26.39 3.98
CA VAL A 150 -20.58 -26.63 5.03
C VAL A 150 -21.96 -26.76 4.36
N THR A 151 -22.39 -27.99 4.10
CA THR A 151 -23.80 -28.31 3.83
C THR A 151 -24.54 -28.38 5.18
N GLY A 152 -24.85 -27.23 5.75
CA GLY A 152 -25.53 -27.15 7.05
C GLY A 152 -26.21 -25.82 7.27
N ARG A 153 -27.45 -25.86 7.75
CA ARG A 153 -28.24 -24.69 8.15
C ARG A 153 -27.66 -24.15 9.46
N ILE A 154 -27.10 -22.94 9.45
CA ILE A 154 -26.71 -22.23 10.67
C ILE A 154 -28.00 -21.75 11.34
N SER A 155 -28.59 -22.59 12.20
CA SER A 155 -29.72 -22.23 13.04
C SER A 155 -29.26 -21.19 14.06
N GLY A 156 -29.64 -19.94 13.82
CA GLY A 156 -29.29 -18.78 14.64
C GLY A 156 -29.54 -17.44 13.94
N MET A 157 -29.60 -17.42 12.60
CA MET A 157 -29.95 -16.22 11.84
C MET A 157 -31.46 -16.18 11.51
N SER A 158 -32.29 -16.02 12.54
CA SER A 158 -33.67 -15.56 12.34
C SER A 158 -33.71 -14.06 12.58
N HIS A 159 -33.87 -13.30 11.49
CA HIS A 159 -33.96 -11.83 11.42
C HIS A 159 -32.62 -11.08 11.44
N CYS A 160 -32.03 -10.91 10.25
CA CYS A 160 -31.16 -9.77 9.97
C CYS A 160 -32.02 -8.64 9.39
N ASN A 161 -32.87 -8.05 10.24
CA ASN A 161 -33.36 -6.69 10.00
C ASN A 161 -32.64 -5.80 11.03
N GLU A 162 -31.82 -4.89 10.52
CA GLU A 162 -31.16 -3.79 11.24
C GLU A 162 -30.30 -4.18 12.46
N LEU A 163 -29.00 -4.39 12.25
CA LEU A 163 -28.03 -4.20 13.33
C LEU A 163 -27.58 -2.73 13.34
N VAL A 164 -28.21 -1.98 14.23
CA VAL A 164 -27.80 -0.65 14.68
C VAL A 164 -26.38 -0.75 15.24
N ILE A 165 -25.45 0.00 14.64
CA ILE A 165 -24.12 0.23 15.20
C ILE A 165 -24.32 1.18 16.39
N SER A 166 -24.19 0.66 17.62
CA SER A 166 -24.12 1.51 18.81
C SER A 166 -22.65 1.82 19.12
N LEU A 167 -22.39 3.12 19.30
CA LEU A 167 -21.09 3.80 19.48
C LEU A 167 -20.22 3.23 20.60
#